data_AF-A0A317R6Q6-F1
#
_entry.id   AF-A0A317R6Q6-F1
#
_cell.length_a   1.000
_cell.length_b   1.000
_cell.length_c   1.000
_cell.angle_alpha   90.00
_cell.angle_beta   90.00
_cell.angle_gamma   90.00
#
_symmetry.space_group_name_H-M   'P 1'
#
loop_
_entity.id
_entity.type
_entity.pdbx_description
1 polymer ?
#
loop_
_entity_poly.entity_id
_entity_poly.type
_entity_poly.pdbx_seq_one_letter_code
_entity_poly.pdbx_strand_id
1 'polypeptide(L)'
;MAFALSKPSQEREQLDLFRALPGDMAPRDSQDLMAFPFFSLAKSRRTAPIDFRGGNVTIRVEGTAEHGIATIWDADLLIWAASQIVEARDAGLRPSRLMQATPYEILRFIGRGTSLRDYQRLKAALDRLQSTTVATSIRETTGRRLHRFSWINEWKELADARGTPLGIEMILPDWFYAGVMAVRVKVVAA
;
A
#
# COMPACT_ATOMS: atom_id res chain seq x y z
N MET A 1 45.60 -14.19 -14.05
CA MET A 1 44.29 -14.73 -13.63
C MET A 1 43.43 -13.56 -13.19
N ALA A 2 42.45 -13.16 -14.01
CA ALA A 2 41.59 -12.00 -13.78
C ALA A 2 40.25 -12.44 -13.20
N PHE A 3 39.87 -11.85 -12.06
CA PHE A 3 38.56 -12.03 -11.44
C PHE A 3 37.51 -11.19 -12.18
N ALA A 4 36.44 -11.84 -12.64
CA ALA A 4 35.28 -11.17 -13.21
C ALA A 4 34.47 -10.50 -12.08
N LEU A 5 34.32 -9.18 -12.14
CA LEU A 5 33.38 -8.43 -11.32
C LEU A 5 31.95 -8.71 -11.82
N SER A 6 31.12 -9.28 -10.96
CA SER A 6 29.69 -9.49 -11.22
C SER A 6 28.99 -8.13 -11.36
N LYS A 7 28.38 -7.89 -12.53
CA LYS A 7 27.52 -6.72 -12.77
C LYS A 7 26.30 -6.74 -11.84
N PRO A 8 25.90 -5.61 -11.23
CA PRO A 8 24.59 -5.50 -10.60
C PRO A 8 23.49 -5.67 -11.66
N SER A 9 22.40 -6.33 -11.30
CA SER A 9 21.28 -6.64 -12.18
C SER A 9 20.63 -5.37 -12.75
N GLN A 10 20.33 -5.39 -14.05
CA GLN A 10 19.76 -4.27 -14.83
C GLN A 10 18.44 -3.70 -14.28
N GLU A 11 17.78 -4.37 -13.33
CA GLU A 11 16.58 -3.86 -12.65
C GLU A 11 16.86 -2.64 -11.75
N ARG A 12 18.09 -2.47 -11.25
CA ARG A 12 18.44 -1.36 -10.34
C ARG A 12 18.77 -0.04 -11.05
N GLU A 13 19.12 -0.08 -12.34
CA GLU A 13 19.41 1.13 -13.13
C GLU A 13 18.14 1.76 -13.72
N GLN A 14 16.97 1.12 -13.59
CA GLN A 14 15.72 1.54 -14.20
C GLN A 14 14.64 1.93 -13.17
N LEU A 15 15.04 2.57 -12.08
CA LEU A 15 14.10 3.11 -11.09
C LEU A 15 14.45 4.57 -10.83
N ASP A 16 13.83 5.45 -11.61
CA ASP A 16 13.91 6.89 -11.38
C ASP A 16 13.18 7.25 -10.07
N LEU A 17 13.91 7.96 -9.21
CA LEU A 17 13.46 8.44 -7.91
C LEU A 17 12.36 9.49 -8.10
N PHE A 18 11.11 9.16 -7.75
CA PHE A 18 9.98 10.10 -7.83
C PHE A 18 9.76 10.83 -6.49
N ARG A 19 9.58 12.15 -6.54
CA ARG A 19 9.29 13.02 -5.39
C ARG A 19 7.79 13.36 -5.40
N ALA A 20 7.10 13.15 -4.27
CA ALA A 20 5.65 13.32 -4.18
C ALA A 20 5.20 14.77 -4.44
N LEU A 21 4.12 14.94 -5.22
CA LEU A 21 3.38 16.18 -5.38
C LEU A 21 2.02 16.05 -4.65
N PRO A 22 1.42 17.15 -4.16
CA PRO A 22 0.13 17.13 -3.47
C PRO A 22 -1.05 17.16 -4.46
N GLY A 23 -1.95 16.17 -4.40
CA GLY A 23 -3.21 16.18 -5.14
C GLY A 23 -4.40 15.58 -4.38
N ASP A 24 -5.61 15.95 -4.83
CA ASP A 24 -6.88 15.55 -4.23
C ASP A 24 -7.29 14.13 -4.68
N MET A 25 -7.68 13.31 -3.69
CA MET A 25 -7.95 11.88 -3.78
C MET A 25 -9.13 11.49 -4.70
N ALA A 26 -8.95 10.46 -5.52
CA ALA A 26 -10.00 9.89 -6.36
C ALA A 26 -11.05 9.11 -5.51
N PRO A 27 -12.35 9.50 -5.51
CA PRO A 27 -13.38 8.95 -4.60
C PRO A 27 -13.70 7.45 -4.71
N ARG A 28 -13.17 6.76 -5.72
CA ARG A 28 -13.52 5.36 -6.03
C ARG A 28 -12.59 4.34 -5.38
N ASP A 29 -11.33 4.67 -5.18
CA ASP A 29 -10.35 3.74 -4.57
C ASP A 29 -10.71 3.44 -3.11
N SER A 30 -11.38 4.39 -2.45
CA SER A 30 -11.92 4.26 -1.10
C SER A 30 -13.18 3.38 -1.04
N GLN A 31 -14.00 3.29 -2.10
CA GLN A 31 -15.29 2.59 -2.03
C GLN A 31 -15.15 1.08 -1.88
N ASP A 32 -14.27 0.43 -2.65
CA ASP A 32 -14.09 -1.03 -2.55
C ASP A 32 -13.43 -1.45 -1.22
N LEU A 33 -12.47 -0.66 -0.71
CA LEU A 33 -11.84 -0.88 0.59
C LEU A 33 -12.83 -0.71 1.75
N MET A 34 -13.82 0.18 1.60
CA MET A 34 -14.84 0.46 2.60
C MET A 34 -16.09 -0.43 2.46
N ALA A 35 -16.30 -1.07 1.31
CA ALA A 35 -17.46 -1.93 1.04
C ALA A 35 -17.36 -3.32 1.69
N PHE A 36 -16.14 -3.77 2.00
CA PHE A 36 -15.88 -5.12 2.50
C PHE A 36 -14.98 -5.10 3.73
N PRO A 37 -15.07 -6.12 4.62
CA PRO A 37 -14.37 -6.14 5.89
C PRO A 37 -12.89 -6.56 5.74
N PHE A 38 -12.10 -5.76 5.03
CA PHE A 38 -10.66 -5.98 4.85
C PHE A 38 -9.82 -5.59 6.07
N PHE A 39 -10.38 -4.76 6.96
CA PHE A 39 -9.67 -4.19 8.09
C PHE A 39 -10.37 -4.50 9.41
N SER A 40 -9.58 -4.56 10.48
CA SER A 40 -10.12 -4.60 11.84
C SER A 40 -10.72 -3.25 12.23
N LEU A 41 -11.95 -3.27 12.73
CA LEU A 41 -12.60 -2.12 13.38
C LEU A 41 -12.33 -2.07 14.89
N ALA A 42 -11.62 -3.06 15.45
CA ALA A 42 -11.34 -3.13 16.87
C ALA A 42 -10.40 -2.00 17.30
N LYS A 43 -10.66 -1.42 18.48
CA LYS A 43 -9.76 -0.44 19.12
C LYS A 43 -8.50 -1.08 19.69
N SER A 44 -8.52 -2.40 19.88
CA SER A 44 -7.40 -3.22 20.38
C SER A 44 -6.87 -4.15 19.27
N ARG A 45 -5.67 -4.68 19.50
CA ARG A 45 -5.04 -5.65 18.59
C ARG A 45 -5.95 -6.86 18.41
N ARG A 46 -6.32 -7.15 17.16
CA ARG A 46 -7.12 -8.32 16.79
C ARG A 46 -6.23 -9.34 16.08
N THR A 47 -6.14 -10.54 16.63
CA THR A 47 -5.47 -11.71 16.00
C THR A 47 -6.47 -12.73 15.47
N ALA A 48 -7.70 -12.72 15.99
CA ALA A 48 -8.78 -13.55 15.47
C ALA A 48 -9.10 -13.16 14.02
N PRO A 49 -9.07 -14.11 13.07
CA PRO A 49 -9.34 -13.82 11.66
C PRO A 49 -10.68 -13.14 11.42
N ILE A 50 -10.78 -12.39 10.31
CA ILE A 50 -12.06 -12.00 9.73
C ILE A 50 -12.38 -13.06 8.68
N ASP A 51 -13.51 -13.75 8.82
CA ASP A 51 -14.05 -14.64 7.79
C ASP A 51 -15.40 -14.07 7.34
N PHE A 52 -15.47 -13.57 6.11
CA PHE A 52 -16.67 -12.99 5.51
C PHE A 52 -17.11 -13.81 4.30
N ARG A 53 -18.42 -14.09 4.24
CA ARG A 53 -19.09 -14.71 3.09
C ARG A 53 -20.40 -13.97 2.84
N GLY A 54 -20.55 -13.42 1.65
CA GLY A 54 -21.77 -12.70 1.23
C GLY A 54 -21.95 -12.75 -0.27
N GLY A 55 -23.08 -13.28 -0.74
CA GLY A 55 -23.30 -13.54 -2.17
C GLY A 55 -22.20 -14.41 -2.76
N ASN A 56 -21.57 -13.94 -3.84
CA ASN A 56 -20.44 -14.60 -4.50
C ASN A 56 -19.07 -14.13 -3.97
N VAL A 57 -19.04 -13.33 -2.90
CA VAL A 57 -17.82 -12.77 -2.31
C VAL A 57 -17.44 -13.56 -1.07
N THR A 58 -16.19 -14.03 -1.05
CA THR A 58 -15.54 -14.59 0.15
C THR A 58 -14.28 -13.80 0.44
N ILE A 59 -14.08 -13.42 1.70
CA ILE A 59 -12.90 -12.72 2.18
C ILE A 59 -12.45 -13.37 3.48
N ARG A 60 -11.15 -13.62 3.59
CA ARG A 60 -10.48 -14.01 4.82
C ARG A 60 -9.32 -13.06 5.08
N VAL A 61 -9.24 -12.52 6.29
CA VAL A 61 -8.17 -11.61 6.71
C VAL A 61 -7.52 -12.17 7.96
N GLU A 62 -6.21 -12.33 7.92
CA GLU A 62 -5.40 -12.91 8.98
C GLU A 62 -4.25 -11.97 9.31
N GLY A 63 -3.91 -11.86 10.59
CA GLY A 63 -2.78 -11.08 11.07
C GLY A 63 -1.90 -11.93 11.97
N THR A 64 -0.66 -11.49 12.20
CA THR A 64 0.27 -12.22 13.07
C THR A 64 -0.04 -12.00 14.54
N ALA A 65 0.50 -12.84 15.43
CA ALA A 65 0.38 -12.64 16.88
C ALA A 65 1.02 -11.31 17.34
N GLU A 66 2.12 -10.92 16.70
CA GLU A 66 2.88 -9.71 17.03
C GLU A 66 2.13 -8.43 16.63
N HIS A 67 1.64 -8.35 15.40
CA HIS A 67 1.07 -7.12 14.87
C HIS A 67 -0.47 -7.10 14.86
N GLY A 68 -1.11 -8.26 14.80
CA GLY A 68 -2.55 -8.39 14.55
C GLY A 68 -2.93 -8.00 13.12
N ILE A 69 -4.23 -7.89 12.89
CA ILE A 69 -4.81 -7.45 11.61
C ILE A 69 -4.72 -5.93 11.49
N ALA A 70 -4.37 -5.44 10.30
CA ALA A 70 -4.41 -4.03 9.95
C ALA A 70 -5.79 -3.42 10.24
N THR A 71 -5.79 -2.26 10.85
CA THR A 71 -7.00 -1.56 11.28
C THR A 71 -7.50 -0.63 10.19
N ILE A 72 -8.75 -0.18 10.32
CA ILE A 72 -9.31 0.79 9.38
C ILE A 72 -8.52 2.11 9.32
N TRP A 73 -7.83 2.46 10.41
CA TRP A 73 -6.93 3.60 10.44
C TRP A 73 -5.67 3.37 9.58
N ASP A 74 -5.24 2.13 9.41
CA ASP A 74 -4.07 1.85 8.56
C ASP A 74 -4.42 2.02 7.07
N ALA A 75 -5.71 1.96 6.71
CA ALA A 75 -6.18 2.16 5.35
C ALA A 75 -5.91 3.57 4.81
N ASP A 76 -5.76 4.59 5.68
CA ASP A 76 -5.37 5.95 5.28
C ASP A 76 -4.07 5.95 4.45
N LEU A 77 -3.13 5.06 4.78
CA LEU A 77 -1.87 4.94 4.06
C LEU A 77 -2.07 4.37 2.65
N LEU A 78 -2.97 3.40 2.49
CA LEU A 78 -3.30 2.85 1.17
C LEU A 78 -4.03 3.88 0.32
N ILE A 79 -4.90 4.65 0.96
CA ILE A 79 -5.61 5.77 0.32
C ILE A 79 -4.62 6.82 -0.20
N TRP A 80 -3.62 7.21 0.60
CA TRP A 80 -2.51 8.05 0.13
C TRP A 80 -1.78 7.42 -1.06
N ALA A 81 -1.42 6.14 -0.96
CA ALA A 81 -0.70 5.44 -2.01
C ALA A 81 -1.46 5.38 -3.34
N ALA A 82 -2.78 5.10 -3.29
CA ALA A 82 -3.65 5.15 -4.46
C ALA A 82 -3.69 6.55 -5.09
N SER A 83 -3.77 7.60 -4.26
CA SER A 83 -3.81 8.98 -4.74
C SER A 83 -2.55 9.33 -5.55
N GLN A 84 -1.36 8.96 -5.06
CA GLN A 84 -0.13 9.18 -5.82
C GLN A 84 -0.07 8.40 -7.15
N ILE A 85 -0.61 7.17 -7.20
CA ILE A 85 -0.66 6.37 -8.44
C ILE A 85 -1.59 7.04 -9.46
N VAL A 86 -2.78 7.47 -9.02
CA VAL A 86 -3.76 8.15 -9.88
C VAL A 86 -3.21 9.48 -10.39
N GLU A 87 -2.63 10.30 -9.50
CA GLU A 87 -2.03 11.58 -9.87
C GLU A 87 -0.90 11.41 -10.89
N ALA A 88 0.01 10.45 -10.67
CA ALA A 88 1.09 10.18 -11.61
C ALA A 88 0.54 9.78 -12.99
N ARG A 89 -0.50 8.93 -13.02
CA ARG A 89 -1.17 8.52 -14.26
C ARG A 89 -1.80 9.73 -14.96
N ASP A 90 -2.54 10.54 -14.22
CA ASP A 90 -3.31 11.67 -14.76
C ASP A 90 -2.36 12.79 -15.23
N ALA A 91 -1.17 12.90 -14.64
CA ALA A 91 -0.07 13.75 -15.11
C ALA A 91 0.71 13.16 -16.32
N GLY A 92 0.31 12.00 -16.85
CA GLY A 92 0.98 11.34 -17.97
C GLY A 92 2.32 10.69 -17.62
N LEU A 93 2.65 10.58 -16.34
CA LEU A 93 3.82 9.83 -15.86
C LEU A 93 3.49 8.33 -15.84
N ARG A 94 4.53 7.49 -15.83
CA ARG A 94 4.38 6.04 -15.64
C ARG A 94 4.31 5.75 -14.14
N PRO A 95 3.15 5.34 -13.59
CA PRO A 95 3.06 5.01 -12.17
C PRO A 95 3.85 3.73 -11.85
N SER A 96 4.27 3.59 -10.59
CA SER A 96 5.03 2.45 -10.09
C SER A 96 4.41 1.91 -8.81
N ARG A 97 4.64 0.61 -8.55
CA ARG A 97 4.33 -0.03 -7.27
C ARG A 97 5.39 0.23 -6.21
N LEU A 98 6.60 0.60 -6.64
CA LEU A 98 7.66 1.04 -5.76
C LEU A 98 7.47 2.53 -5.48
N MET A 99 7.25 2.86 -4.22
CA MET A 99 7.00 4.22 -3.77
C MET A 99 8.03 4.64 -2.72
N GLN A 100 8.49 5.88 -2.82
CA GLN A 100 9.33 6.50 -1.81
C GLN A 100 8.69 7.81 -1.34
N ALA A 101 8.67 8.03 -0.03
CA ALA A 101 8.20 9.28 0.56
C ALA A 101 8.81 9.49 1.94
N THR A 102 8.84 10.73 2.38
CA THR A 102 9.14 11.04 3.78
C THR A 102 7.93 10.75 4.67
N PRO A 103 8.14 10.35 5.94
CA PRO A 103 7.04 10.26 6.91
C PRO A 103 6.21 11.54 7.01
N TYR A 104 6.87 12.70 6.86
CA TYR A 104 6.23 14.00 6.91
C TYR A 104 5.20 14.19 5.80
N GLU A 105 5.54 13.87 4.55
CA GLU A 105 4.64 13.97 3.39
C GLU A 105 3.42 13.07 3.57
N ILE A 106 3.63 11.81 3.95
CA ILE A 106 2.54 10.84 4.20
C ILE A 106 1.61 11.38 5.29
N LEU A 107 2.15 11.76 6.44
CA LEU A 107 1.36 12.17 7.61
C LEU A 107 0.59 13.46 7.36
N ARG A 108 1.20 14.43 6.65
CA ARG A 108 0.52 15.66 6.24
C ARG A 108 -0.64 15.40 5.29
N PHE A 109 -0.47 14.46 4.36
CA PHE A 109 -1.54 14.09 3.42
C PHE A 109 -2.72 13.45 4.15
N ILE A 110 -2.47 12.46 5.01
CA ILE A 110 -3.54 11.76 5.74
C ILE A 110 -4.08 12.54 6.96
N GLY A 111 -3.70 13.82 7.11
CA GLY A 111 -4.22 14.70 8.16
C GLY A 111 -3.78 14.33 9.58
N ARG A 112 -2.64 13.66 9.76
CA ARG A 112 -2.10 13.27 11.07
C ARG A 112 -1.04 14.24 11.57
N GLY A 113 -0.81 14.20 12.89
CA GLY A 113 0.31 14.91 13.51
C GLY A 113 1.66 14.41 13.00
N THR A 114 2.69 15.23 13.16
CA THR A 114 4.07 14.92 12.75
C THR A 114 4.99 14.78 13.96
N SER A 115 4.43 14.35 15.10
CA SER A 115 5.22 14.09 16.30
C SER A 115 6.00 12.78 16.18
N LEU A 116 6.99 12.56 17.04
CA LEU A 116 7.71 11.28 17.14
C LEU A 116 6.73 10.10 17.33
N ARG A 117 5.67 10.31 18.11
CA ARG A 117 4.64 9.30 18.34
C ARG A 117 3.86 8.96 17.07
N ASP A 118 3.57 9.96 16.24
CA ASP A 118 2.87 9.74 14.98
C ASP A 118 3.77 9.02 13.97
N TYR A 119 5.06 9.30 13.99
CA TYR A 119 6.05 8.58 13.17
C TYR A 119 6.15 7.12 13.59
N GLN A 120 6.19 6.83 14.89
CA GLN A 120 6.15 5.45 15.41
C GLN A 120 4.84 4.73 15.03
N ARG A 121 3.71 5.44 15.05
CA ARG A 121 2.42 4.89 14.62
C ARG A 121 2.38 4.57 13.13
N LEU A 122 3.02 5.40 12.29
CA LEU A 122 3.16 5.12 10.86
C LEU A 122 3.96 3.84 10.64
N LYS A 123 5.10 3.66 11.32
CA LYS A 123 5.90 2.42 11.26
C LYS A 123 5.07 1.20 11.65
N ALA A 124 4.37 1.29 12.79
CA ALA A 124 3.51 0.22 13.24
C ALA A 124 2.34 -0.08 12.27
N ALA A 125 1.87 0.92 11.51
CA ALA A 125 0.87 0.73 10.46
C ALA A 125 1.46 -0.01 9.26
N LEU A 126 2.68 0.35 8.83
CA LEU A 126 3.41 -0.36 7.78
C LEU A 126 3.63 -1.84 8.15
N ASP A 127 4.07 -2.12 9.38
CA ASP A 127 4.23 -3.48 9.89
C ASP A 127 2.92 -4.28 9.85
N ARG A 128 1.81 -3.68 10.31
CA ARG A 128 0.48 -4.31 10.25
C ARG A 128 0.03 -4.56 8.82
N LEU A 129 0.20 -3.61 7.91
CA LEU A 129 -0.19 -3.76 6.51
C LEU A 129 0.63 -4.82 5.78
N GLN A 130 1.92 -4.95 6.10
CA GLN A 130 2.79 -5.99 5.55
C GLN A 130 2.44 -7.39 6.10
N SER A 131 2.17 -7.47 7.40
CA SER A 131 1.92 -8.75 8.08
C SER A 131 0.47 -9.23 8.02
N THR A 132 -0.46 -8.41 7.51
CA THR A 132 -1.85 -8.80 7.28
C THR A 132 -1.99 -9.52 5.94
N THR A 133 -2.42 -10.77 5.97
CA THR A 133 -2.74 -11.55 4.77
C THR A 133 -4.23 -11.49 4.47
N VAL A 134 -4.57 -11.19 3.22
CA VAL A 134 -5.93 -11.19 2.68
C VAL A 134 -6.06 -12.32 1.67
N ALA A 135 -7.11 -13.12 1.78
CA ALA A 135 -7.56 -14.05 0.74
C ALA A 135 -8.96 -13.65 0.27
N THR A 136 -9.16 -13.37 -1.02
CA THR A 136 -10.44 -12.89 -1.55
C THR A 136 -10.81 -13.52 -2.89
N SER A 137 -12.13 -13.65 -3.15
CA SER A 137 -12.67 -13.96 -4.49
C SER A 137 -12.92 -12.71 -5.34
N ILE A 138 -12.69 -11.50 -4.81
CA ILE A 138 -12.84 -10.25 -5.56
C ILE A 138 -11.78 -10.16 -6.66
N ARG A 139 -12.23 -9.80 -7.88
CA ARG A 139 -11.42 -9.76 -9.11
C ARG A 139 -10.84 -11.11 -9.53
N GLU A 140 -11.38 -12.20 -8.97
CA GLU A 140 -11.09 -13.56 -9.41
C GLU A 140 -12.15 -13.96 -10.45
N THR A 141 -11.71 -14.31 -11.66
CA THR A 141 -12.59 -14.53 -12.81
C THR A 141 -12.82 -16.02 -13.12
N THR A 142 -12.08 -16.93 -12.48
CA THR A 142 -12.07 -18.36 -12.85
C THR A 142 -12.78 -19.27 -11.85
N GLY A 143 -13.13 -18.78 -10.66
CA GLY A 143 -13.77 -19.52 -9.56
C GLY A 143 -12.85 -20.53 -8.86
N ARG A 144 -11.58 -20.66 -9.27
CA ARG A 144 -10.76 -21.84 -8.93
C ARG A 144 -9.90 -21.65 -7.68
N ARG A 145 -9.41 -20.44 -7.41
CA ARG A 145 -8.53 -20.15 -6.25
C ARG A 145 -8.69 -18.71 -5.78
N LEU A 146 -8.84 -18.51 -4.47
CA LEU A 146 -8.81 -17.17 -3.87
C LEU A 146 -7.47 -16.49 -4.16
N HIS A 147 -7.51 -15.21 -4.52
CA HIS A 147 -6.32 -14.39 -4.63
C HIS A 147 -5.81 -14.06 -3.23
N ARG A 148 -4.51 -14.26 -2.98
CA ARG A 148 -3.86 -13.99 -1.69
C ARG A 148 -2.81 -12.90 -1.81
N PHE A 149 -2.80 -11.95 -0.88
CA PHE A 149 -1.83 -10.86 -0.85
C PHE A 149 -1.72 -10.23 0.54
N SER A 150 -0.64 -9.48 0.76
CA SER A 150 -0.53 -8.50 1.84
C SER A 150 -0.70 -7.08 1.28
N TRP A 151 -1.18 -6.13 2.09
CA TRP A 151 -1.40 -4.75 1.62
C TRP A 151 -0.11 -4.03 1.24
N ILE A 152 1.00 -4.44 1.85
CA ILE A 152 2.36 -4.02 1.50
C ILE A 152 3.20 -5.29 1.36
N ASN A 153 3.93 -5.44 0.25
CA ASN A 153 4.82 -6.58 0.05
C ASN A 153 6.14 -6.38 0.82
N GLU A 154 6.70 -5.17 0.72
CA GLU A 154 7.96 -4.80 1.35
C GLU A 154 7.90 -3.34 1.79
N TRP A 155 8.54 -3.00 2.91
CA TRP A 155 8.86 -1.63 3.24
C TRP A 155 10.19 -1.55 4.00
N LYS A 156 10.89 -0.43 3.88
CA LYS A 156 12.11 -0.16 4.64
C LYS A 156 12.30 1.33 4.89
N GLU A 157 13.01 1.64 5.97
CA GLU A 157 13.54 2.98 6.20
C GLU A 157 14.79 3.18 5.37
N LEU A 158 14.90 4.35 4.76
CA LEU A 158 16.09 4.76 4.01
C LEU A 158 16.93 5.69 4.88
N ALA A 159 18.23 5.48 4.87
CA ALA A 159 19.19 6.36 5.51
C ALA A 159 20.43 6.53 4.62
N ASP A 160 21.10 7.69 4.71
CA ASP A 160 22.39 7.89 4.07
C ASP A 160 23.52 7.14 4.81
N ALA A 161 24.74 7.19 4.28
CA ALA A 161 25.91 6.54 4.89
C ALA A 161 26.28 7.09 6.29
N ARG A 162 25.73 8.25 6.68
CA ARG A 162 25.92 8.89 7.99
C ARG A 162 24.75 8.61 8.95
N GLY A 163 23.74 7.86 8.51
CA GLY A 163 22.54 7.54 9.28
C GLY A 163 21.44 8.60 9.21
N THR A 164 21.56 9.60 8.34
CA THR A 164 20.51 10.62 8.15
C THR A 164 19.29 9.98 7.48
N PRO A 165 18.08 10.07 8.08
CA PRO A 165 16.88 9.51 7.47
C PRO A 165 16.55 10.18 6.13
N LEU A 166 16.40 9.38 5.08
CA LEU A 166 16.03 9.80 3.72
C LEU A 166 14.56 9.53 3.40
N GLY A 167 13.85 8.80 4.25
CA GLY A 167 12.42 8.52 4.12
C GLY A 167 12.10 7.05 4.27
N ILE A 168 10.99 6.64 3.66
CA ILE A 168 10.48 5.28 3.62
C ILE A 168 10.35 4.88 2.16
N GLU A 169 10.71 3.64 1.87
CA GLU A 169 10.42 2.97 0.61
C GLU A 169 9.43 1.84 0.88
N MET A 170 8.46 1.64 -0.03
CA MET A 170 7.50 0.54 0.04
C MET A 170 7.14 -0.02 -1.34
N ILE A 171 6.81 -1.31 -1.38
CA ILE A 171 6.33 -2.01 -2.56
C ILE A 171 4.88 -2.44 -2.34
N LEU A 172 3.99 -1.94 -3.19
CA LEU A 172 2.58 -2.31 -3.19
C LEU A 172 2.33 -3.64 -3.94
N PRO A 173 1.32 -4.43 -3.53
CA PRO A 173 0.95 -5.66 -4.21
C PRO A 173 0.31 -5.36 -5.57
N ASP A 174 0.48 -6.29 -6.51
CA ASP A 174 -0.13 -6.20 -7.84
C ASP A 174 -1.65 -6.06 -7.78
N TRP A 175 -2.31 -6.74 -6.83
CA TRP A 175 -3.77 -6.69 -6.68
C TRP A 175 -4.28 -5.28 -6.36
N PHE A 176 -3.57 -4.55 -5.49
CA PHE A 176 -3.92 -3.18 -5.13
C PHE A 176 -3.68 -2.25 -6.31
N TYR A 177 -2.48 -2.30 -6.89
CA TYR A 177 -2.10 -1.46 -8.03
C TYR A 177 -3.00 -1.67 -9.25
N ALA A 178 -3.28 -2.92 -9.63
CA ALA A 178 -4.20 -3.24 -10.72
C ALA A 178 -5.62 -2.71 -10.44
N GLY A 179 -6.04 -2.71 -9.18
CA GLY A 179 -7.28 -2.09 -8.73
C GLY A 179 -7.36 -0.61 -9.03
N VAL A 180 -6.38 0.14 -8.54
CA VAL A 180 -6.29 1.59 -8.74
C VAL A 180 -6.21 1.93 -10.24
N MET A 181 -5.42 1.18 -11.00
CA MET A 181 -5.27 1.41 -12.44
C MET A 181 -6.51 1.05 -13.27
N ALA A 182 -7.33 0.11 -12.82
CA ALA A 182 -8.58 -0.29 -13.50
C ALA A 182 -9.68 0.79 -13.39
N VAL A 183 -9.59 1.69 -12.40
CA VAL A 183 -10.52 2.80 -12.25
C VAL A 183 -10.29 3.82 -13.38
N ARG A 184 -11.07 3.70 -14.46
CA ARG A 184 -11.18 4.77 -15.46
C ARG A 184 -11.86 5.99 -14.85
N VAL A 185 -11.17 7.13 -14.86
CA VAL A 185 -11.83 8.44 -14.82
C VAL A 185 -12.65 8.53 -16.10
N LYS A 186 -13.98 8.57 -15.97
CA LYS A 186 -14.82 8.99 -17.10
C LYS A 186 -14.54 10.48 -17.30
N VAL A 187 -13.81 10.83 -18.34
CA VAL A 187 -13.90 12.18 -18.90
C VAL A 187 -15.34 12.31 -19.39
N VAL A 188 -16.15 13.03 -18.64
CA VAL A 188 -17.43 13.53 -19.16
C VAL A 188 -17.04 14.64 -20.12
N ALA A 189 -16.97 14.31 -21.42
CA ALA A 189 -17.01 15.33 -22.44
C ALA A 189 -18.43 15.93 -22.39
N ALA A 190 -18.51 17.20 -22.00
CA ALA A 190 -19.67 18.05 -22.22
C ALA A 190 -19.44 18.86 -23.50
#